data_AF-A0A937P3N8-F1
#
_entry.id   AF-A0A937P3N8-F1
#
_cell.length_a   1.000
_cell.length_b   1.000
_cell.length_c   1.000
_cell.angle_alpha   90.00
_cell.angle_beta   90.00
_cell.angle_gamma   90.00
#
_symmetry.space_group_name_H-M   'P 1'
#
loop_
_entity.id
_entity.type
_entity.pdbx_description
1 polymer ?
#
loop_
_entity_poly.entity_id
_entity_poly.type
_entity_poly.pdbx_seq_one_letter_code
_entity_poly.pdbx_strand_id
1 'polypeptide(L)'
;MKKQLVKRLIPRLIFLLLVGGIAFSTGGCKSKKKLAQEQAAKEYAEKVEKAIADLQAILDDDGTMPLAEMERRLNIIKSQNLNDSKVNDLIKQVEAKIEQKKEMLKKIEEEKEKLKKAEEEKEQYAYINDYFYQIAHAKDVNSANAKIDEALKLYSSEEVFVLIIIHQEGDVTDYDKPTTIKDYLNFVKDQKKYNNSIHSVKFDGYGQITELELIKN
;
A
#
# COMPACT_ATOMS: atom_id res chain seq x y z
N MET A 1 64.37 21.28 41.00
CA MET A 1 63.66 22.50 41.47
C MET A 1 62.33 22.07 42.09
N LYS A 2 62.09 22.54 43.33
CA LYS A 2 60.82 22.71 44.09
C LYS A 2 59.65 21.75 43.74
N LYS A 3 59.32 20.78 44.61
CA LYS A 3 58.34 20.87 45.74
C LYS A 3 56.94 21.33 45.27
N GLN A 4 55.80 20.76 45.65
CA GLN A 4 55.36 19.64 46.50
C GLN A 4 53.82 19.54 46.27
N LEU A 5 53.26 18.35 46.56
CA LEU A 5 51.97 18.02 47.21
C LEU A 5 50.83 19.08 47.25
N VAL A 6 49.54 18.75 47.17
CA VAL A 6 48.72 17.90 48.07
C VAL A 6 47.35 17.71 47.36
N LYS A 7 46.91 16.51 46.95
CA LYS A 7 46.03 15.55 47.64
C LYS A 7 44.66 16.06 48.17
N ARG A 8 43.59 15.50 47.55
CA ARG A 8 42.43 14.81 48.18
C ARG A 8 41.43 15.59 49.06
N LEU A 9 40.14 15.59 48.66
CA LEU A 9 39.01 14.85 49.29
C LEU A 9 37.62 15.53 49.04
N ILE A 10 36.69 14.71 48.53
CA ILE A 10 35.21 14.82 48.44
C ILE A 10 34.62 14.81 49.88
N PRO A 11 33.47 15.45 50.29
CA PRO A 11 32.10 15.06 49.88
C PRO A 11 30.92 16.08 49.98
N ARG A 12 29.75 15.61 49.49
CA ARG A 12 28.36 16.13 49.59
C ARG A 12 28.02 16.86 50.90
N LEU A 13 27.24 17.94 50.79
CA LEU A 13 26.27 18.32 51.83
C LEU A 13 25.02 19.00 51.24
N ILE A 14 23.89 18.38 51.54
CA ILE A 14 22.52 18.89 51.44
C ILE A 14 22.37 20.04 52.44
N PHE A 15 21.82 21.18 52.02
CA PHE A 15 21.21 22.13 52.94
C PHE A 15 19.92 22.71 52.35
N LEU A 16 18.82 22.12 52.81
CA LEU A 16 17.49 22.72 52.91
C LEU A 16 17.60 24.08 53.61
N LEU A 17 17.11 25.15 52.98
CA LEU A 17 16.83 26.41 53.66
C LEU A 17 15.43 26.90 53.26
N LEU A 18 14.47 26.47 54.07
CA LEU A 18 13.09 26.93 54.11
C LEU A 18 12.90 27.64 55.46
N VAL A 19 13.03 28.96 55.46
CA VAL A 19 12.50 29.92 56.46
C VAL A 19 12.39 31.22 55.66
N GLY A 20 11.24 31.84 55.43
CA GLY A 20 10.14 32.11 56.33
C GLY A 20 9.84 33.60 56.21
N GLY A 21 9.34 34.01 55.05
CA GLY A 21 8.89 35.38 54.78
C GLY A 21 7.37 35.45 54.81
N ILE A 22 6.77 35.21 55.98
CA ILE A 22 5.35 35.54 56.19
C ILE A 22 5.28 37.03 56.52
N ALA A 23 5.11 37.85 55.48
CA ALA A 23 4.42 39.12 55.64
C ALA A 23 2.95 38.88 55.31
N PHE A 24 2.12 38.79 56.35
CA PHE A 24 0.68 38.90 56.24
C PHE A 24 0.33 40.22 55.54
N SER A 25 -0.13 40.14 54.28
CA SER A 25 -0.99 41.15 53.68
C SER A 25 -2.34 40.51 53.37
N THR A 26 -3.20 40.51 54.37
CA THR A 26 -4.62 40.21 54.25
C THR A 26 -5.28 41.32 53.44
N GLY A 27 -5.52 41.08 52.14
CA GLY A 27 -6.29 42.04 51.32
C GLY A 27 -6.38 41.80 49.81
N GLY A 28 -5.57 40.92 49.19
CA GLY A 28 -5.49 40.85 47.71
C GLY A 28 -5.58 39.46 47.04
N CYS A 29 -5.81 38.39 47.79
CA CYS A 29 -5.65 37.02 47.28
C CYS A 29 -6.88 36.46 46.52
N LYS A 30 -8.08 37.03 46.72
CA LYS A 30 -9.31 36.58 46.00
C LYS A 30 -9.36 37.08 44.55
N SER A 31 -8.89 38.30 44.26
CA SER A 31 -8.93 38.86 42.91
C SER A 31 -7.90 38.22 41.98
N LYS A 32 -6.65 38.02 42.44
CA LYS A 32 -5.61 37.34 41.65
C LYS A 32 -5.94 35.88 41.35
N LYS A 33 -6.54 35.15 42.30
CA LYS A 33 -7.01 33.78 42.10
C LYS A 33 -8.18 33.72 41.10
N LYS A 34 -9.11 34.67 41.17
CA LYS A 34 -10.23 34.79 40.22
C LYS A 34 -9.73 35.11 38.80
N LEU A 35 -8.78 36.03 38.66
CA LEU A 35 -8.13 36.37 37.39
C LEU A 35 -7.38 35.17 36.78
N ALA A 36 -6.65 34.40 37.58
CA ALA A 36 -5.97 33.19 37.10
C ALA A 36 -6.96 32.08 36.67
N GLN A 37 -8.08 31.93 37.36
CA GLN A 37 -9.15 30.99 36.97
C GLN A 37 -9.86 31.43 35.69
N GLU A 38 -10.13 32.72 35.53
CA GLU A 38 -10.76 33.29 34.34
C GLU A 38 -9.86 33.16 33.10
N GLN A 39 -8.55 33.41 33.25
CA GLN A 39 -7.56 33.18 32.19
C GLN A 39 -7.46 31.70 31.79
N ALA A 40 -7.42 30.79 32.77
CA ALA A 40 -7.38 29.35 32.49
C ALA A 40 -8.67 28.86 31.80
N ALA A 41 -9.83 29.39 32.18
CA ALA A 41 -11.10 29.08 31.52
C ALA A 41 -11.14 29.61 30.08
N LYS A 42 -10.60 30.82 29.84
CA LYS A 42 -10.48 31.38 28.49
C LYS A 42 -9.53 30.57 27.60
N GLU A 43 -8.35 30.22 28.11
CA GLU A 43 -7.40 29.38 27.37
C GLU A 43 -7.98 27.99 27.05
N TYR A 44 -8.75 27.41 27.98
CA TYR A 44 -9.45 26.15 27.73
C TYR A 44 -10.52 26.31 26.63
N ALA A 45 -11.33 27.38 26.69
CA ALA A 45 -12.34 27.66 25.66
C ALA A 45 -11.71 27.86 24.28
N GLU A 46 -10.60 28.60 24.18
CA GLU A 46 -9.86 28.78 22.93
C GLU A 46 -9.32 27.45 22.38
N LYS A 47 -8.84 26.54 23.23
CA LYS A 47 -8.43 25.19 22.83
C LYS A 47 -9.60 24.35 22.32
N VAL A 48 -10.75 24.42 22.99
CA VAL A 48 -11.98 23.71 22.58
C VAL A 48 -12.49 24.22 21.24
N GLU A 49 -12.58 25.54 21.05
CA GLU A 49 -13.01 26.14 19.78
C GLU A 49 -12.07 25.76 18.63
N LYS A 50 -10.76 25.84 18.86
CA LYS A 50 -9.76 25.42 17.87
C LYS A 50 -9.89 23.94 17.53
N ALA A 51 -10.06 23.07 18.53
CA ALA A 51 -10.25 21.65 18.31
C ALA A 51 -11.51 21.36 17.50
N ILE A 52 -12.63 22.05 17.78
CA ILE A 52 -13.87 21.93 17.01
C ILE A 52 -13.63 22.35 15.55
N ALA A 53 -13.02 23.50 15.32
CA ALA A 53 -12.74 24.00 13.97
C ALA A 53 -11.82 23.05 13.19
N ASP A 54 -10.79 22.52 13.83
CA ASP A 54 -9.88 21.56 13.21
C ASP A 54 -10.58 20.24 12.85
N LEU A 55 -11.45 19.70 13.74
CA LEU A 55 -12.23 18.49 13.48
C LEU A 55 -13.26 18.72 12.37
N GLN A 56 -13.96 19.85 12.38
CA GLN A 56 -14.91 20.22 11.33
C GLN A 56 -14.22 20.33 9.96
N ALA A 57 -13.03 20.93 9.90
CA ALA A 57 -12.25 20.98 8.67
C ALA A 57 -11.87 19.60 8.12
N ILE A 58 -11.75 18.56 8.96
CA ILE A 58 -11.53 17.17 8.51
C ILE A 58 -12.84 16.54 8.01
N LEU A 59 -13.96 16.83 8.68
CA LEU A 59 -15.28 16.31 8.29
C LEU A 59 -15.76 16.92 6.98
N ASP A 60 -15.59 18.23 6.81
CA ASP A 60 -16.01 18.99 5.64
C ASP A 60 -15.08 18.81 4.43
N ASP A 61 -13.93 18.16 4.63
CA ASP A 61 -12.99 17.83 3.56
C ASP A 61 -13.66 16.96 2.48
N ASP A 62 -13.53 17.39 1.23
CA ASP A 62 -14.06 16.74 0.03
C ASP A 62 -13.18 15.59 -0.50
N GLY A 63 -12.20 15.16 0.30
CA GLY A 63 -11.27 14.09 -0.02
C GLY A 63 -9.87 14.57 -0.36
N THR A 64 -9.65 15.88 -0.48
CA THR A 64 -8.36 16.49 -0.85
C THR A 64 -7.30 16.40 0.24
N MET A 65 -7.68 16.37 1.52
CA MET A 65 -6.74 16.25 2.63
C MET A 65 -6.11 14.85 2.70
N PRO A 66 -4.77 14.71 2.74
CA PRO A 66 -4.12 13.42 2.88
C PRO A 66 -4.51 12.69 4.17
N LEU A 67 -4.61 11.36 4.12
CA LEU A 67 -4.94 10.54 5.30
C LEU A 67 -3.98 10.80 6.48
N ALA A 68 -2.68 10.85 6.21
CA ALA A 68 -1.66 11.12 7.22
C ALA A 68 -1.84 12.49 7.90
N GLU A 69 -2.34 13.48 7.17
CA GLU A 69 -2.62 14.81 7.71
C GLU A 69 -3.86 14.80 8.62
N MET A 70 -4.92 14.10 8.22
CA MET A 70 -6.11 13.89 9.05
C MET A 70 -5.75 13.22 10.39
N GLU A 71 -4.94 12.16 10.35
CA GLU A 71 -4.48 11.43 11.53
C GLU A 71 -3.61 12.30 12.44
N ARG A 72 -2.69 13.10 11.85
CA ARG A 72 -1.85 14.03 12.59
C ARG A 72 -2.68 15.04 13.36
N ARG A 73 -3.65 15.67 12.69
CA ARG A 73 -4.55 16.67 13.31
C ARG A 73 -5.40 16.05 14.42
N LEU A 74 -5.98 14.87 14.18
CA LEU A 74 -6.73 14.13 15.19
C LEU A 74 -5.87 13.81 16.43
N ASN A 75 -4.63 13.32 16.23
CA ASN A 75 -3.73 12.98 17.32
C ASN A 75 -3.31 14.21 18.15
N ILE A 76 -3.08 15.36 17.50
CA ILE A 76 -2.81 16.62 18.20
C ILE A 76 -3.99 16.98 19.12
N ILE A 77 -5.22 16.86 18.64
CA ILE A 77 -6.42 17.19 19.42
C ILE A 77 -6.62 16.21 20.58
N LYS A 78 -6.48 14.90 20.34
CA LYS A 78 -6.56 13.87 21.39
C LYS A 78 -5.51 14.08 22.48
N SER A 79 -4.29 14.51 22.12
CA SER A 79 -3.21 14.78 23.09
C SER A 79 -3.50 15.94 24.05
N GLN A 80 -4.44 16.83 23.70
CA GLN A 80 -4.85 17.95 24.55
C GLN A 80 -5.79 17.53 25.69
N ASN A 81 -6.32 16.30 25.66
CA ASN A 81 -7.20 15.73 26.70
C ASN A 81 -8.36 16.69 27.09
N LEU A 82 -9.01 17.27 26.08
CA LEU A 82 -10.14 18.18 26.28
C LEU A 82 -11.36 17.39 26.74
N ASN A 83 -11.86 17.67 27.94
CA ASN A 83 -13.05 17.02 28.51
C ASN A 83 -14.33 17.74 28.05
N ASP A 84 -14.55 17.82 26.74
CA ASP A 84 -15.71 18.47 26.13
C ASP A 84 -16.54 17.46 25.31
N SER A 85 -17.87 17.45 25.52
CA SER A 85 -18.75 16.48 24.87
C SER A 85 -18.78 16.64 23.35
N LYS A 86 -18.81 17.89 22.86
CA LYS A 86 -18.88 18.17 21.42
C LYS A 86 -17.58 17.78 20.73
N VAL A 87 -16.43 18.07 21.36
CA VAL A 87 -15.12 17.61 20.88
C VAL A 87 -15.09 16.09 20.80
N ASN A 88 -15.55 15.38 21.83
CA ASN A 88 -15.57 13.91 21.84
C ASN A 88 -16.46 13.32 20.74
N ASP A 89 -17.61 13.91 20.46
CA ASP A 89 -18.50 13.44 19.40
C ASP A 89 -17.95 13.73 17.99
N LEU A 90 -17.26 14.86 17.81
CA LEU A 90 -16.55 15.16 16.56
C LEU A 90 -15.33 14.25 16.36
N ILE A 91 -14.61 13.90 17.44
CA ILE A 91 -13.51 12.93 17.40
C ILE A 91 -14.02 11.59 16.86
N LYS A 92 -15.15 11.07 17.36
CA LYS A 92 -15.73 9.81 16.88
C LYS A 92 -16.08 9.86 15.40
N GLN A 93 -16.66 10.97 14.92
CA GLN A 93 -17.00 11.15 13.51
C GLN A 93 -15.75 11.20 12.62
N VAL A 94 -14.71 11.92 13.06
CA VAL A 94 -13.44 11.99 12.34
C VAL A 94 -12.74 10.63 12.33
N GLU A 95 -12.74 9.90 13.43
CA GLU A 95 -12.21 8.53 13.50
C GLU A 95 -12.93 7.60 12.51
N ALA A 96 -14.26 7.66 12.44
CA ALA A 96 -15.03 6.89 11.46
C ALA A 96 -14.68 7.26 10.01
N LYS A 97 -14.55 8.56 9.70
CA LYS A 97 -14.15 9.04 8.36
C LYS A 97 -12.73 8.59 7.98
N ILE A 98 -11.78 8.67 8.93
CA ILE A 98 -10.40 8.19 8.74
C ILE A 98 -10.39 6.68 8.47
N GLU A 99 -11.16 5.90 9.23
CA GLU A 99 -11.22 4.45 9.04
C GLU A 99 -11.82 4.07 7.67
N GLN A 100 -12.90 4.74 7.26
CA GLN A 100 -13.48 4.56 5.92
C GLN A 100 -12.46 4.91 4.82
N LYS A 101 -11.70 6.00 4.98
CA LYS A 101 -10.66 6.39 4.02
C LYS A 101 -9.52 5.37 3.98
N LYS A 102 -9.12 4.81 5.12
CA LYS A 102 -8.13 3.72 5.20
C LYS A 102 -8.59 2.49 4.45
N GLU A 103 -9.80 2.03 4.70
CA GLU A 103 -10.35 0.84 4.04
C GLU A 103 -10.45 1.03 2.53
N MET A 104 -10.92 2.21 2.08
CA MET A 104 -10.96 2.56 0.66
C MET A 104 -9.56 2.56 0.04
N LEU A 105 -8.58 3.20 0.67
CA LEU A 105 -7.21 3.22 0.16
C LEU A 105 -6.58 1.83 0.13
N LYS A 106 -6.85 1.00 1.13
CA LYS A 106 -6.43 -0.40 1.16
C LYS A 106 -7.03 -1.19 -0.01
N LYS A 107 -8.33 -1.05 -0.27
CA LYS A 107 -8.98 -1.68 -1.43
C LYS A 107 -8.38 -1.22 -2.76
N ILE A 108 -8.13 0.09 -2.91
CA ILE A 108 -7.49 0.64 -4.11
C ILE A 108 -6.07 0.06 -4.28
N GLU A 109 -5.30 -0.05 -3.20
CA GLU A 109 -3.95 -0.60 -3.27
C GLU A 109 -3.97 -2.10 -3.59
N GLU A 110 -4.87 -2.88 -2.97
CA GLU A 110 -5.07 -4.29 -3.29
C GLU A 110 -5.50 -4.50 -4.75
N GLU A 111 -6.38 -3.66 -5.28
CA GLU A 111 -6.76 -3.68 -6.70
C GLU A 111 -5.59 -3.31 -7.61
N LYS A 112 -4.82 -2.27 -7.28
CA LYS A 112 -3.61 -1.90 -8.03
C LYS A 112 -2.58 -3.02 -8.03
N GLU A 113 -2.35 -3.67 -6.89
CA GLU A 113 -1.42 -4.79 -6.79
C GLU A 113 -1.90 -5.98 -7.63
N LYS A 114 -3.20 -6.29 -7.61
CA LYS A 114 -3.80 -7.31 -8.47
C LYS A 114 -3.63 -6.98 -9.96
N LEU A 115 -3.90 -5.74 -10.35
CA LEU A 115 -3.72 -5.28 -11.73
C LEU A 115 -2.26 -5.35 -12.18
N LYS A 116 -1.35 -4.89 -11.32
CA LYS A 116 0.10 -4.95 -11.57
C LYS A 116 0.58 -6.39 -11.72
N LYS A 117 0.15 -7.31 -10.85
CA LYS A 117 0.46 -8.73 -10.97
C LYS A 117 -0.08 -9.34 -12.26
N ALA A 118 -1.33 -9.03 -12.62
CA ALA A 118 -1.92 -9.51 -13.87
C ALA A 118 -1.21 -8.94 -15.12
N GLU A 119 -0.70 -7.71 -15.06
CA GLU A 119 0.10 -7.11 -16.13
C GLU A 119 1.49 -7.75 -16.21
N GLU A 120 2.16 -7.94 -15.07
CA GLU A 120 3.45 -8.64 -14.99
C GLU A 120 3.33 -10.08 -15.52
N GLU A 121 2.26 -10.81 -15.19
CA GLU A 121 1.97 -12.15 -15.71
C GLU A 121 1.77 -12.14 -17.24
N LYS A 122 1.09 -11.12 -17.79
CA LYS A 122 0.94 -10.95 -19.24
C LYS A 122 2.27 -10.65 -19.93
N GLU A 123 3.10 -9.80 -19.32
CA GLU A 123 4.40 -9.45 -19.86
C GLU A 123 5.40 -10.62 -19.78
N GLN A 124 5.30 -11.44 -18.73
CA GLN A 124 6.21 -12.56 -18.47
C GLN A 124 6.32 -13.51 -19.68
N TYR A 125 5.24 -13.67 -20.45
CA TYR A 125 5.17 -14.57 -21.59
C TYR A 125 4.92 -13.85 -22.93
N ALA A 126 5.13 -12.53 -22.97
CA ALA A 126 4.91 -11.74 -24.18
C ALA A 126 5.70 -12.25 -25.39
N TYR A 127 6.90 -12.80 -25.16
CA TYR A 127 7.73 -13.39 -26.22
C TYR A 127 7.09 -14.63 -26.88
N ILE A 128 6.31 -15.42 -26.13
CA ILE A 128 5.57 -16.57 -26.68
C ILE A 128 4.45 -16.07 -27.60
N ASN A 129 3.69 -15.07 -27.13
CA ASN A 129 2.63 -14.41 -27.91
C ASN A 129 3.19 -13.80 -29.20
N ASP A 130 4.36 -13.17 -29.13
CA ASP A 130 5.02 -12.57 -30.29
C ASP A 130 5.35 -13.61 -31.37
N TYR A 131 5.85 -14.80 -30.99
CA TYR A 131 6.04 -15.89 -31.95
C TYR A 131 4.73 -16.33 -32.62
N PHE A 132 3.67 -16.54 -31.84
CA PHE A 132 2.36 -16.91 -32.39
C PHE A 132 1.82 -15.85 -33.35
N TYR A 133 1.95 -14.57 -32.97
CA TYR A 133 1.55 -13.45 -33.81
C TYR A 133 2.35 -13.38 -35.11
N GLN A 134 3.69 -13.49 -35.03
CA GLN A 134 4.57 -13.47 -36.20
C GLN A 134 4.28 -14.62 -37.16
N ILE A 135 4.00 -15.83 -36.64
CA ILE A 135 3.66 -17.01 -37.45
C ILE A 135 2.31 -16.79 -38.15
N ALA A 136 1.29 -16.31 -37.43
CA ALA A 136 -0.03 -16.03 -37.98
C ALA A 136 0.00 -14.97 -39.09
N HIS A 137 0.87 -13.96 -38.96
CA HIS A 137 0.96 -12.82 -39.89
C HIS A 137 2.14 -12.89 -40.87
N ALA A 138 2.81 -14.04 -40.95
CA ALA A 138 3.93 -14.23 -41.87
C ALA A 138 3.50 -14.02 -43.34
N LYS A 139 4.37 -13.37 -44.11
CA LYS A 139 4.08 -13.00 -45.52
C LYS A 139 3.95 -14.23 -46.43
N ASP A 140 4.71 -15.28 -46.13
CA ASP A 140 4.78 -16.51 -46.90
C ASP A 140 5.10 -17.71 -46.01
N VAL A 141 4.94 -18.91 -46.58
CA VAL A 141 5.11 -20.19 -45.87
C VAL A 141 6.54 -20.38 -45.37
N ASN A 142 7.55 -19.94 -46.13
CA ASN A 142 8.94 -20.09 -45.72
C ASN A 142 9.25 -19.22 -44.51
N SER A 143 8.77 -17.97 -44.52
CA SER A 143 8.87 -17.06 -43.37
C SER A 143 8.15 -17.62 -42.14
N ALA A 144 6.97 -18.22 -42.31
CA ALA A 144 6.24 -18.84 -41.19
C ALA A 144 7.00 -20.03 -40.62
N ASN A 145 7.49 -20.94 -41.47
CA ASN A 145 8.23 -22.12 -41.05
C ASN A 145 9.53 -21.74 -40.31
N ALA A 146 10.26 -20.72 -40.76
CA ALA A 146 11.44 -20.22 -40.04
C ALA A 146 11.10 -19.74 -38.63
N LYS A 147 9.94 -19.09 -38.46
CA LYS A 147 9.45 -18.65 -37.14
C LYS A 147 8.99 -19.80 -36.26
N ILE A 148 8.39 -20.85 -36.84
CA ILE A 148 8.08 -22.10 -36.14
C ILE A 148 9.36 -22.72 -35.60
N ASP A 149 10.41 -22.85 -36.43
CA ASP A 149 11.69 -23.44 -36.02
C ASP A 149 12.39 -22.64 -34.91
N GLU A 150 12.24 -21.32 -34.91
CA GLU A 150 12.71 -20.46 -33.82
C GLU A 150 11.88 -20.67 -32.54
N ALA A 151 10.55 -20.68 -32.64
CA ALA A 151 9.65 -20.84 -31.52
C ALA A 151 9.81 -22.21 -30.83
N LEU A 152 10.01 -23.29 -31.61
CA LEU A 152 10.18 -24.64 -31.08
C LEU A 152 11.38 -24.77 -30.12
N LYS A 153 12.41 -23.91 -30.24
CA LYS A 153 13.56 -23.90 -29.34
C LYS A 153 13.23 -23.49 -27.91
N LEU A 154 12.09 -22.82 -27.71
CA LEU A 154 11.60 -22.45 -26.38
C LEU A 154 11.08 -23.66 -25.60
N TYR A 155 10.74 -24.75 -26.29
CA TYR A 155 10.09 -25.93 -25.71
C TYR A 155 11.11 -27.05 -25.48
N SER A 156 10.88 -27.85 -24.45
CA SER A 156 11.72 -29.01 -24.11
C SER A 156 11.66 -30.09 -25.19
N SER A 157 10.55 -30.16 -25.94
CA SER A 157 10.41 -30.97 -27.15
C SER A 157 9.27 -30.45 -28.04
N GLU A 158 9.20 -30.93 -29.28
CA GLU A 158 8.10 -30.64 -30.21
C GLU A 158 6.75 -31.25 -29.78
N GLU A 159 6.79 -32.21 -28.85
CA GLU A 159 5.65 -32.97 -28.33
C GLU A 159 5.03 -32.35 -27.06
N VAL A 160 5.52 -31.19 -26.62
CA VAL A 160 4.98 -30.48 -25.45
C VAL A 160 3.48 -30.21 -25.66
N PHE A 161 2.67 -30.56 -24.66
CA PHE A 161 1.23 -30.38 -24.72
C PHE A 161 0.85 -28.91 -24.70
N VAL A 162 -0.05 -28.55 -25.62
CA VAL A 162 -0.79 -27.30 -25.62
C VAL A 162 -2.24 -27.61 -25.29
N LEU A 163 -2.73 -27.03 -24.21
CA LEU A 163 -4.13 -27.14 -23.77
C LEU A 163 -4.82 -25.80 -24.00
N ILE A 164 -6.01 -25.82 -24.61
CA ILE A 164 -6.77 -24.59 -24.88
C ILE A 164 -8.03 -24.62 -24.01
N ILE A 165 -8.07 -23.75 -23.00
CA ILE A 165 -9.24 -23.55 -22.15
C ILE A 165 -10.35 -22.90 -22.96
N ILE A 166 -11.50 -23.58 -23.04
CA ILE A 166 -12.70 -23.11 -23.73
C ILE A 166 -13.75 -22.56 -22.75
N HIS A 167 -13.72 -23.01 -21.50
CA HIS A 167 -14.60 -22.54 -20.44
C HIS A 167 -13.95 -22.77 -19.08
N GLN A 168 -14.18 -21.84 -18.15
CA GLN A 168 -13.73 -21.95 -16.76
C GLN A 168 -14.79 -21.34 -15.84
N GLU A 169 -15.30 -22.14 -14.90
CA GLU A 169 -16.24 -21.71 -13.87
C GLU A 169 -15.79 -22.26 -12.51
N GLY A 170 -15.34 -21.38 -11.62
CA GLY A 170 -14.75 -21.76 -10.34
C GLY A 170 -13.55 -22.68 -10.55
N ASP A 171 -13.65 -23.91 -10.01
CA ASP A 171 -12.60 -24.94 -10.08
C ASP A 171 -12.77 -25.91 -11.26
N VAL A 172 -13.80 -25.72 -12.10
CA VAL A 172 -14.06 -26.56 -13.27
C VAL A 172 -13.52 -25.88 -14.52
N THR A 173 -12.59 -26.55 -15.21
CA THR A 173 -11.97 -26.08 -16.45
C THR A 173 -12.24 -27.08 -17.57
N ASP A 174 -12.86 -26.61 -18.64
CA ASP A 174 -13.06 -27.38 -19.87
C ASP A 174 -11.99 -27.00 -20.90
N TYR A 175 -11.37 -28.02 -21.48
CA TYR A 175 -10.34 -27.88 -22.49
C TYR A 175 -10.86 -28.34 -23.86
N ASP A 176 -10.38 -27.68 -24.92
CA ASP A 176 -10.46 -28.24 -26.26
C ASP A 176 -9.58 -29.50 -26.36
N LYS A 177 -9.70 -30.23 -27.47
CA LYS A 177 -8.88 -31.41 -27.75
C LYS A 177 -7.39 -31.06 -27.58
N PRO A 178 -6.66 -31.74 -26.69
CA PRO A 178 -5.23 -31.52 -26.50
C PRO A 178 -4.45 -31.71 -27.81
N THR A 179 -3.40 -30.92 -27.98
CA THR A 179 -2.51 -30.97 -29.15
C THR A 179 -1.04 -30.80 -28.72
N THR A 180 -0.10 -31.06 -29.62
CA THR A 180 1.32 -30.76 -29.41
C THR A 180 1.62 -29.30 -29.79
N ILE A 181 2.71 -28.73 -29.30
CA ILE A 181 3.14 -27.39 -29.70
C ILE A 181 3.47 -27.32 -31.18
N LYS A 182 4.08 -28.35 -31.75
CA LYS A 182 4.35 -28.41 -33.19
C LYS A 182 3.07 -28.33 -34.01
N ASP A 183 2.07 -29.12 -33.65
CA ASP A 183 0.80 -29.13 -34.36
C ASP A 183 0.05 -27.81 -34.16
N TYR A 184 0.09 -27.24 -32.95
CA TYR A 184 -0.50 -25.95 -32.66
C TYR A 184 0.13 -24.80 -33.46
N LEU A 185 1.46 -24.75 -33.53
CA LEU A 185 2.18 -23.74 -34.32
C LEU A 185 1.86 -23.83 -35.82
N ASN A 186 1.76 -25.05 -36.35
CA ASN A 186 1.33 -25.27 -37.73
C ASN A 186 -0.14 -24.88 -37.93
N PHE A 187 -1.01 -25.17 -36.96
CA PHE A 187 -2.39 -24.71 -36.99
C PHE A 187 -2.48 -23.18 -37.05
N VAL A 188 -1.72 -22.46 -36.20
CA VAL A 188 -1.67 -20.98 -36.21
C VAL A 188 -1.21 -20.45 -37.57
N LYS A 189 -0.18 -21.05 -38.16
CA LYS A 189 0.30 -20.73 -39.53
C LYS A 189 -0.82 -20.90 -40.56
N ASP A 190 -1.50 -22.04 -40.54
CA ASP A 190 -2.50 -22.39 -41.55
C ASP A 190 -3.77 -21.54 -41.42
N GLN A 191 -4.18 -21.21 -40.19
CA GLN A 191 -5.32 -20.33 -39.93
C GLN A 191 -5.01 -18.86 -40.24
N LYS A 192 -3.74 -18.46 -40.25
CA LYS A 192 -3.28 -17.06 -40.32
C LYS A 192 -3.96 -16.15 -39.29
N LYS A 193 -4.29 -16.72 -38.13
CA LYS A 193 -5.01 -16.07 -37.05
C LYS A 193 -4.51 -16.60 -35.71
N TYR A 194 -4.40 -15.71 -34.74
CA TYR A 194 -4.10 -16.04 -33.35
C TYR A 194 -5.04 -15.23 -32.46
N ASN A 195 -6.00 -15.92 -31.84
CA ASN A 195 -7.07 -15.32 -31.03
C ASN A 195 -7.04 -15.80 -29.57
N ASN A 196 -6.01 -16.54 -29.16
CA ASN A 196 -5.88 -17.03 -27.81
C ASN A 196 -4.95 -16.12 -27.00
N SER A 197 -4.96 -16.26 -25.68
CA SER A 197 -4.01 -15.66 -24.75
C SER A 197 -3.29 -16.75 -23.97
N ILE A 198 -2.06 -16.50 -23.52
CA ILE A 198 -1.37 -17.40 -22.59
C ILE A 198 -2.12 -17.39 -21.26
N HIS A 199 -2.49 -18.58 -20.76
CA HIS A 199 -3.08 -18.77 -19.44
C HIS A 199 -2.02 -19.18 -18.43
N SER A 200 -1.24 -20.22 -18.73
CA SER A 200 -0.17 -20.72 -17.86
C SER A 200 0.97 -21.36 -18.66
N VAL A 201 2.17 -21.35 -18.09
CA VAL A 201 3.37 -21.94 -18.69
C VAL A 201 4.16 -22.67 -17.61
N LYS A 202 4.54 -23.93 -17.85
CA LYS A 202 5.45 -24.69 -16.97
C LYS A 202 6.80 -24.87 -17.64
N PHE A 203 7.86 -24.76 -16.85
CA PHE A 203 9.25 -24.87 -17.31
C PHE A 203 9.94 -26.07 -16.67
N ASP A 204 10.90 -26.65 -17.39
CA ASP A 204 11.87 -27.57 -16.81
C ASP A 204 12.98 -26.84 -16.03
N GLY A 205 13.92 -27.61 -15.47
CA GLY A 205 15.06 -27.04 -14.74
C GLY A 205 16.08 -26.27 -15.60
N TYR A 206 15.94 -26.29 -16.92
CA TYR A 206 16.76 -25.55 -17.88
C TYR A 206 16.06 -24.30 -18.43
N GLY A 207 14.80 -24.07 -18.03
CA GLY A 207 13.99 -22.94 -18.49
C GLY A 207 13.29 -23.18 -19.83
N GLN A 208 13.22 -24.43 -20.31
CA GLN A 208 12.44 -24.77 -21.50
C GLN A 208 10.99 -25.11 -21.11
N ILE A 209 10.04 -24.77 -21.98
CA ILE A 209 8.61 -24.98 -21.74
C ILE A 209 8.31 -26.49 -21.80
N THR A 210 7.56 -26.98 -20.83
CA THR A 210 7.11 -28.39 -20.71
C THR A 210 5.60 -28.55 -20.79
N GLU A 211 4.86 -27.46 -20.55
CA GLU A 211 3.40 -27.41 -20.68
C GLU A 211 2.99 -25.97 -20.99
N LEU A 212 2.04 -25.82 -21.91
CA LEU A 212 1.47 -24.52 -22.26
C LEU A 212 -0.05 -24.58 -22.22
N GLU A 213 -0.65 -23.75 -21.36
CA GLU A 213 -2.10 -23.55 -21.37
C GLU A 213 -2.43 -22.20 -21.99
N LEU A 214 -3.41 -22.22 -22.88
CA LEU A 214 -3.97 -21.06 -23.56
C LEU A 214 -5.42 -20.90 -23.13
N ILE A 215 -5.92 -19.67 -23.18
CA ILE A 215 -7.34 -19.37 -23.00
C ILE A 215 -7.87 -18.69 -24.25
N LYS A 216 -9.03 -19.13 -24.71
CA LYS A 216 -9.72 -18.50 -25.84
C LYS A 216 -10.27 -17.13 -25.42
N ASN A 217 -9.96 -16.09 -26.20
CA ASN A 217 -10.54 -14.75 -26.01
C ASN A 217 -11.93 -14.62 -26.64
#